data_AF-A0AAW0JKL5-F1
#
_entry.id   AF-A0AAW0JKL5-F1
#
_cell.length_a   1.000
_cell.length_b   1.000
_cell.length_c   1.000
_cell.angle_alpha   90.00
_cell.angle_beta   90.00
_cell.angle_gamma   90.00
#
_symmetry.space_group_name_H-M   'P 1'
#
loop_
_entity.id
_entity.type
_entity.pdbx_description
1 polymer ?
#
loop_
_entity_poly.entity_id
_entity_poly.type
_entity_poly.pdbx_seq_one_letter_code
_entity_poly.pdbx_strand_id
1 'polypeptide(L)'
;MSLRGLNPNAEVLNKTAALHMNINAAKGLQDVLKSNLGPKSTIKMTAVAQDDISGDGTTSTVIFIGELMKQSERCIDEGMHPRVLVDGFEIAKRSTLQFLEKFKTPVVMGNEPDKEILKMVARTTLRTKLYEALADQLTDIVVNAVLCIRKPEEGIDLFMVEIMHMRHKFDVDTRLFYGKKKGSKF
;
A
#
# COMPACT_ATOMS: atom_id res chain seq x y z
N MET A 1 42.10 35.32 30.64
CA MET A 1 41.59 36.57 30.06
C MET A 1 40.28 36.24 29.34
N SER A 2 39.14 36.70 29.83
CA SER A 2 37.81 36.34 29.27
C SER A 2 37.67 36.90 27.85
N LEU A 3 37.15 36.10 26.91
CA LEU A 3 36.89 36.48 25.51
C LEU A 3 36.05 37.77 25.37
N ARG A 4 35.33 38.17 26.43
CA ARG A 4 34.61 39.46 26.53
C ARG A 4 35.50 40.70 26.38
N GLY A 5 36.77 40.64 26.79
CA GLY A 5 37.66 41.81 26.77
C GLY A 5 38.30 42.08 25.40
N LEU A 6 38.36 41.07 24.52
CA LEU A 6 39.07 41.14 23.23
C LEU A 6 38.14 41.44 22.05
N ASN A 7 36.89 40.98 22.09
CA ASN A 7 35.90 41.29 21.07
C ASN A 7 34.48 41.27 21.67
N PRO A 8 33.81 42.42 21.81
CA PRO A 8 32.46 42.50 22.36
C PRO A 8 31.41 41.75 21.50
N ASN A 9 31.70 41.49 20.23
CA ASN A 9 30.81 40.74 19.32
C ASN A 9 31.04 39.22 19.33
N ALA A 10 32.03 38.70 20.06
CA ALA A 10 32.36 37.27 20.06
C ALA A 10 31.21 36.39 20.58
N GLU A 11 30.47 36.84 21.61
CA GLU A 11 29.27 36.13 22.10
C GLU A 11 28.12 36.16 21.08
N VAL A 12 27.96 37.26 20.34
CA VAL A 12 26.93 37.41 19.30
C VAL A 12 27.24 36.49 18.13
N LEU A 13 28.49 36.43 17.68
CA LEU A 13 28.96 35.52 16.64
C LEU A 13 28.74 34.05 17.02
N ASN A 14 29.00 33.66 18.28
CA ASN A 14 28.74 32.31 18.76
C ASN A 14 27.24 31.97 18.79
N LYS A 15 26.39 32.90 19.22
CA LYS A 15 24.92 32.72 19.20
C LYS A 15 24.39 32.58 17.77
N THR A 16 24.90 33.39 16.84
CA THR A 16 24.52 33.32 15.42
C THR A 16 24.98 32.01 14.79
N ALA A 17 26.19 31.53 15.12
CA ALA A 17 26.68 30.24 14.65
C ALA A 17 25.83 29.06 15.18
N ALA A 18 25.49 29.07 16.47
CA ALA A 18 24.62 28.06 17.08
C ALA A 18 23.20 28.09 16.47
N LEU A 19 22.63 29.28 16.24
CA LEU A 19 21.34 29.45 15.57
C LEU A 19 21.37 28.87 14.15
N HIS A 20 22.43 29.18 13.38
CA HIS A 20 22.59 28.68 12.02
C HIS A 20 22.71 27.14 11.99
N MET A 21 23.43 26.56 12.94
CA MET A 21 23.55 25.11 13.10
C MET A 21 22.20 24.46 13.39
N ASN A 22 21.42 25.04 14.31
CA ASN A 22 20.08 24.55 14.66
C ASN A 22 19.10 24.67 13.48
N ILE A 23 19.13 25.77 12.73
CA ILE A 23 18.30 25.95 11.53
C ILE A 23 18.63 24.90 10.47
N ASN A 24 19.92 24.63 10.25
CA ASN A 24 20.33 23.63 9.25
C ASN A 24 19.98 22.21 9.69
N ALA A 25 20.15 21.87 10.97
CA ALA A 25 19.70 20.59 11.52
C ALA A 25 18.18 20.42 11.37
N ALA A 26 17.40 21.46 11.69
CA ALA A 26 15.94 21.44 11.54
C ALA A 26 15.51 21.31 10.07
N LYS A 27 16.16 22.00 9.14
CA LYS A 27 15.92 21.87 7.70
C LYS A 27 16.26 20.46 7.19
N GLY A 28 17.41 19.92 7.60
CA GLY A 28 17.79 18.55 7.24
C GLY A 28 16.78 17.52 7.72
N LEU A 29 16.32 17.65 8.97
CA LEU A 29 15.26 16.78 9.51
C LEU A 29 13.94 16.95 8.74
N GLN A 30 13.57 18.18 8.39
CA GLN A 30 12.37 18.47 7.60
C GLN A 30 12.45 17.84 6.21
N ASP A 31 13.61 17.88 5.54
CA ASP A 31 13.79 17.28 4.22
C ASP A 31 13.70 15.74 4.27
N VAL A 32 14.27 15.12 5.31
CA VAL A 32 14.13 13.67 5.57
C VAL A 32 12.68 13.29 5.84
N LEU A 33 11.95 14.08 6.63
CA LEU A 33 10.53 13.85 6.87
C LEU A 33 9.71 14.02 5.59
N LYS A 34 10.06 15.01 4.75
CA LYS A 34 9.36 15.25 3.48
C LYS A 34 9.60 14.13 2.47
N SER A 35 10.79 13.55 2.43
CA SER A 35 11.11 12.42 1.55
C SER A 35 10.56 11.07 2.06
N ASN A 36 10.32 10.91 3.36
CA ASN A 36 9.81 9.66 3.94
C ASN A 36 8.33 9.65 4.30
N LEU A 37 7.72 10.82 4.54
CA LEU A 37 6.30 10.96 4.93
C LEU A 37 5.51 11.91 4.01
N GLY A 38 6.18 12.62 3.10
CA GLY A 38 5.51 13.52 2.17
C GLY A 38 4.78 12.83 1.02
N PRO A 39 4.15 13.60 0.11
CA PRO A 39 3.39 13.05 -1.02
C PRO A 39 4.24 12.23 -2.01
N LYS A 40 5.55 12.48 -2.05
CA LYS A 40 6.54 11.75 -2.85
C LYS A 40 7.30 10.70 -2.02
N SER A 41 6.76 10.29 -0.87
CA SER A 41 7.51 9.42 0.01
C SER A 41 7.69 8.02 -0.52
N THR A 42 8.83 7.42 -0.24
CA THR A 42 9.15 6.05 -0.63
C THR A 42 8.08 5.05 -0.13
N ILE A 43 7.62 5.23 1.11
CA ILE A 43 6.58 4.39 1.71
C ILE A 43 5.25 4.56 0.96
N LYS A 44 4.86 5.81 0.66
CA LYS A 44 3.62 6.08 -0.08
C LYS A 44 3.68 5.55 -1.50
N MET A 45 4.81 5.71 -2.19
CA MET A 45 4.99 5.17 -3.54
C MET A 45 4.87 3.64 -3.56
N THR A 46 5.35 2.97 -2.52
CA THR A 46 5.21 1.51 -2.41
C THR A 46 3.75 1.11 -2.20
N ALA A 47 3.00 1.85 -1.38
CA ALA A 47 1.57 1.61 -1.21
C ALA A 47 0.76 1.88 -2.49
N VAL A 48 1.09 2.93 -3.24
CA VAL A 48 0.45 3.23 -4.55
C VAL A 48 0.77 2.14 -5.57
N ALA A 49 2.02 1.68 -5.66
CA ALA A 49 2.38 0.59 -6.57
C ALA A 49 1.65 -0.73 -6.20
N GLN A 50 1.44 -0.99 -4.91
CA GLN A 50 0.67 -2.15 -4.46
C GLN A 50 -0.80 -2.05 -4.86
N ASP A 51 -1.38 -0.85 -4.77
CA ASP A 51 -2.74 -0.55 -5.22
C ASP A 51 -2.89 -0.76 -6.74
N ASP A 52 -1.94 -0.25 -7.53
CA ASP A 52 -1.95 -0.36 -8.98
C ASP A 52 -1.82 -1.81 -9.49
N ILE A 53 -1.01 -2.65 -8.81
CA ILE A 53 -0.75 -4.03 -9.25
C ILE A 53 -1.80 -5.00 -8.71
N SER A 54 -2.12 -4.91 -7.42
CA SER A 54 -2.97 -5.91 -6.74
C SER A 54 -4.32 -5.36 -6.29
N GLY A 55 -4.44 -4.05 -6.06
CA GLY A 55 -5.68 -3.40 -5.59
C GLY A 55 -6.08 -3.71 -4.15
N ASP A 56 -5.26 -4.45 -3.39
CA ASP A 56 -5.47 -4.76 -1.97
C ASP A 56 -4.14 -4.90 -1.23
N GLY A 57 -4.19 -4.82 0.11
CA GLY A 57 -3.01 -5.01 0.97
C GLY A 57 -2.07 -3.81 1.07
N THR A 58 -2.51 -2.62 0.66
CA THR A 58 -1.74 -1.37 0.78
C THR A 58 -1.37 -1.08 2.25
N THR A 59 -2.31 -1.24 3.18
CA THR A 59 -2.08 -1.06 4.62
C THR A 59 -1.08 -2.07 5.17
N SER A 60 -1.25 -3.36 4.84
CA SER A 60 -0.35 -4.43 5.29
C SER A 60 1.08 -4.20 4.81
N THR A 61 1.25 -3.73 3.57
CA THR A 61 2.56 -3.42 3.00
C THR A 61 3.26 -2.31 3.77
N VAL A 62 2.55 -1.24 4.12
CA VAL A 62 3.11 -0.13 4.91
C VAL A 62 3.55 -0.59 6.29
N ILE A 63 2.70 -1.37 6.98
CA ILE A 63 3.03 -1.92 8.31
C ILE A 63 4.23 -2.87 8.23
N PHE A 64 4.27 -3.72 7.20
CA PHE A 64 5.36 -4.67 7.00
C PHE A 64 6.70 -3.97 6.79
N ILE A 65 6.75 -2.93 5.95
CA ILE A 65 7.95 -2.11 5.76
C ILE A 65 8.37 -1.44 7.06
N GLY A 66 7.41 -0.87 7.80
CA GLY A 66 7.68 -0.22 9.09
C GLY A 66 8.34 -1.16 10.10
N GLU A 67 7.84 -2.39 10.22
CA GLU A 67 8.41 -3.38 11.13
C GLU A 67 9.79 -3.87 10.67
N LEU A 68 10.01 -4.09 9.36
CA LEU A 68 11.33 -4.43 8.82
C LEU A 68 12.37 -3.34 9.10
N MET A 69 11.98 -2.07 8.96
CA MET A 69 12.85 -0.93 9.26
C MET A 69 13.20 -0.87 10.76
N LYS A 70 12.21 -1.09 11.63
CA LYS A 70 12.41 -1.12 13.09
C LYS A 70 13.36 -2.23 13.53
N GLN A 71 13.26 -3.43 12.92
CA GLN A 71 14.22 -4.50 13.21
C GLN A 71 15.61 -4.19 12.65
N SER A 72 15.68 -3.53 11.49
CA SER A 72 16.96 -3.10 10.89
C SER A 72 17.69 -2.07 11.77
N GLU A 73 16.96 -1.14 12.37
CA GLU A 73 17.50 -0.14 13.29
C GLU A 73 18.23 -0.80 14.47
N ARG A 74 17.60 -1.80 15.10
CA ARG A 74 18.23 -2.56 16.19
C ARG A 74 19.54 -3.23 15.77
N CYS A 75 19.58 -3.82 14.59
CA CYS A 75 20.79 -4.45 14.06
C CYS A 75 21.90 -3.44 13.76
N ILE A 76 21.54 -2.23 13.33
CA ILE A 76 22.50 -1.14 13.11
C ILE A 76 23.05 -0.64 14.45
N ASP A 77 22.21 -0.50 15.48
CA ASP A 77 22.61 -0.12 16.84
C ASP A 77 23.59 -1.14 17.46
N GLU A 78 23.43 -2.42 17.13
CA GLU A 78 24.36 -3.50 17.50
C GLU A 78 25.68 -3.48 16.71
N GLY A 79 25.85 -2.55 15.77
CA GLY A 79 27.08 -2.34 15.00
C GLY A 79 27.12 -3.09 13.67
N MET A 80 26.00 -3.65 13.19
CA MET A 80 25.96 -4.32 11.89
C MET A 80 26.03 -3.31 10.75
N HIS A 81 26.91 -3.56 9.78
CA HIS A 81 27.02 -2.70 8.61
C HIS A 81 25.74 -2.83 7.73
N PRO A 82 25.09 -1.73 7.31
CA PRO A 82 23.82 -1.77 6.57
C PRO A 82 23.85 -2.62 5.29
N ARG A 83 25.02 -2.73 4.65
CA ARG A 83 25.19 -3.61 3.47
C ARG A 83 24.83 -5.07 3.77
N VAL A 84 25.22 -5.58 4.93
CA VAL A 84 24.96 -6.97 5.34
C VAL A 84 23.47 -7.20 5.55
N LEU A 85 22.73 -6.20 6.08
CA LEU A 85 21.28 -6.27 6.21
C LEU A 85 20.58 -6.38 4.85
N VAL A 86 21.00 -5.55 3.88
CA VAL A 86 20.44 -5.58 2.53
C VAL A 86 20.68 -6.94 1.87
N ASP A 87 21.91 -7.47 1.96
CA ASP A 87 22.23 -8.78 1.40
C ASP A 87 21.42 -9.90 2.10
N GLY A 88 21.23 -9.80 3.41
CA GLY A 88 20.37 -10.70 4.20
C GLY A 88 18.90 -10.66 3.77
N PHE A 89 18.34 -9.48 3.53
CA PHE A 89 16.96 -9.34 3.04
C PHE A 89 16.77 -9.90 1.64
N GLU A 90 17.75 -9.77 0.74
CA GLU A 90 17.68 -10.38 -0.59
C GLU A 90 17.68 -11.91 -0.53
N ILE A 91 18.49 -12.50 0.35
CA ILE A 91 18.48 -13.95 0.60
C ILE A 91 17.12 -14.38 1.16
N ALA A 92 16.60 -13.66 2.15
CA ALA A 92 15.31 -13.95 2.77
C ALA A 92 14.17 -13.86 1.74
N LYS A 93 14.11 -12.79 0.93
CA LYS A 93 13.11 -12.60 -0.13
C LYS A 93 13.07 -13.80 -1.08
N ARG A 94 14.24 -14.24 -1.57
CA ARG A 94 14.34 -15.36 -2.51
C ARG A 94 13.81 -16.66 -1.89
N SER A 95 14.19 -16.96 -0.65
CA SER A 95 13.72 -18.15 0.07
C SER A 95 12.22 -18.11 0.33
N THR A 96 11.68 -16.94 0.71
CA THR A 96 10.24 -16.75 0.93
C THR A 96 9.45 -16.96 -0.35
N LEU A 97 9.91 -16.45 -1.50
CA LEU A 97 9.25 -16.68 -2.78
C LEU A 97 9.23 -18.17 -3.16
N GLN A 98 10.34 -18.88 -2.95
CA GLN A 98 10.39 -20.33 -3.17
C GLN A 98 9.44 -21.10 -2.26
N PHE A 99 9.25 -20.65 -1.02
CA PHE A 99 8.30 -21.23 -0.10
C PHE A 99 6.85 -20.96 -0.54
N LEU A 100 6.52 -19.73 -0.92
CA LEU A 100 5.18 -19.35 -1.40
C LEU A 100 4.77 -20.15 -2.64
N GLU A 101 5.70 -20.42 -3.55
CA GLU A 101 5.47 -21.26 -4.73
C GLU A 101 5.10 -22.72 -4.38
N LYS A 102 5.61 -23.25 -3.26
CA LYS A 102 5.26 -24.59 -2.76
C LYS A 102 3.99 -24.58 -1.93
N PHE A 103 3.71 -23.48 -1.24
CA PHE A 103 2.58 -23.34 -0.34
C PHE A 103 1.27 -23.03 -1.07
N LYS A 104 1.34 -22.38 -2.24
CA LYS A 104 0.13 -22.00 -2.99
C LYS A 104 -0.67 -23.24 -3.41
N THR A 105 -1.97 -23.20 -3.16
CA THR A 105 -2.90 -24.21 -3.63
C THR A 105 -3.40 -23.84 -5.03
N PRO A 106 -3.25 -24.71 -6.05
CA PRO A 106 -3.78 -24.43 -7.37
C PRO A 106 -5.31 -24.39 -7.33
N VAL A 107 -5.89 -23.33 -7.90
CA VAL A 107 -7.34 -23.20 -8.06
C VAL A 107 -7.71 -23.56 -9.49
N VAL A 108 -8.79 -24.34 -9.65
CA VAL A 108 -9.31 -24.71 -10.97
C VAL A 108 -9.90 -23.47 -11.63
N MET A 109 -9.16 -22.91 -12.59
CA MET A 109 -9.58 -21.78 -13.42
C MET A 109 -9.84 -22.26 -14.86
N GLY A 110 -10.52 -23.40 -15.02
CA GLY A 110 -10.91 -23.95 -16.32
C GLY A 110 -12.10 -23.20 -16.95
N ASN A 111 -12.82 -23.88 -17.86
CA ASN A 111 -14.06 -23.40 -18.45
C ASN A 111 -15.14 -23.11 -17.40
N GLU A 112 -15.17 -23.91 -16.33
CA GLU A 112 -16.01 -23.71 -15.16
C GLU A 112 -15.12 -23.37 -13.95
N PRO A 113 -14.94 -22.09 -13.62
CA PRO A 113 -14.19 -21.68 -12.44
C PRO A 113 -14.96 -22.00 -11.17
N ASP A 114 -14.23 -22.36 -10.11
CA ASP A 114 -14.83 -22.54 -8.80
C ASP A 114 -15.30 -21.19 -8.23
N LYS A 115 -16.59 -20.94 -8.42
CA LYS A 115 -17.25 -19.72 -7.96
C LYS A 115 -17.19 -19.57 -6.45
N GLU A 116 -17.19 -20.66 -5.69
CA GLU A 116 -17.21 -20.58 -4.23
C GLU A 116 -15.87 -20.09 -3.70
N ILE A 117 -14.75 -20.60 -4.24
CA ILE A 117 -13.42 -20.10 -3.90
C ILE A 117 -13.30 -18.60 -4.24
N LEU A 118 -13.79 -18.16 -5.40
CA LEU A 118 -13.78 -16.75 -5.79
C LEU A 118 -14.61 -15.87 -4.84
N LYS A 119 -15.78 -16.36 -4.41
CA LYS A 119 -16.60 -15.69 -3.38
C LYS A 119 -15.86 -15.62 -2.06
N MET A 120 -15.22 -16.70 -1.62
CA MET A 120 -14.44 -16.70 -0.37
C MET A 120 -13.33 -15.66 -0.40
N VAL A 121 -12.60 -15.55 -1.51
CA VAL A 121 -11.53 -14.54 -1.68
C VAL A 121 -12.10 -13.13 -1.64
N ALA A 122 -13.12 -12.84 -2.45
CA ALA A 122 -13.73 -11.51 -2.49
C ALA A 122 -14.38 -11.10 -1.15
N ARG A 123 -14.99 -12.07 -0.45
CA ARG A 123 -15.59 -11.88 0.88
C ARG A 123 -14.55 -11.47 1.92
N THR A 124 -13.38 -12.11 1.95
CA THR A 124 -12.29 -11.75 2.87
C THR A 124 -11.87 -10.30 2.70
N THR A 125 -11.75 -9.83 1.46
CA THR A 125 -11.42 -8.43 1.19
C THR A 125 -12.55 -7.48 1.58
N LEU A 126 -13.81 -7.76 1.22
CA LEU A 126 -14.94 -6.83 1.42
C LEU A 126 -15.38 -6.70 2.90
N ARG A 127 -15.36 -7.80 3.67
CA ARG A 127 -15.78 -7.80 5.09
C ARG A 127 -14.94 -6.90 6.00
N THR A 128 -13.71 -6.55 5.59
CA THR A 128 -12.87 -5.62 6.35
C THR A 128 -13.25 -4.15 6.14
N LYS A 129 -14.06 -3.83 5.12
CA LYS A 129 -14.45 -2.46 4.76
C LYS A 129 -15.95 -2.19 4.91
N LEU A 130 -16.78 -3.24 4.96
CA LEU A 130 -18.24 -3.16 4.96
C LEU A 130 -18.83 -4.04 6.06
N TYR A 131 -20.08 -3.77 6.45
CA TYR A 131 -20.82 -4.66 7.33
C TYR A 131 -21.17 -5.98 6.61
N GLU A 132 -21.25 -7.06 7.39
CA GLU A 132 -21.27 -8.44 6.86
C GLU A 132 -22.36 -8.68 5.81
N ALA A 133 -23.60 -8.24 6.09
CA ALA A 133 -24.74 -8.45 5.20
C ALA A 133 -24.54 -7.81 3.81
N LEU A 134 -24.01 -6.59 3.75
CA LEU A 134 -23.72 -5.92 2.49
C LEU A 134 -22.49 -6.51 1.81
N ALA A 135 -21.46 -6.87 2.57
CA ALA A 135 -20.27 -7.50 2.02
C ALA A 135 -20.61 -8.80 1.29
N ASP A 136 -21.50 -9.63 1.86
CA ASP A 136 -21.92 -10.89 1.24
C ASP A 136 -22.76 -10.66 -0.02
N GLN A 137 -23.68 -9.68 -0.02
CA GLN A 137 -24.43 -9.30 -1.22
C GLN A 137 -23.52 -8.78 -2.34
N LEU A 138 -22.58 -7.90 -2.01
CA LEU A 138 -21.64 -7.33 -2.99
C LEU A 138 -20.65 -8.38 -3.49
N THR A 139 -20.26 -9.34 -2.66
CA THR A 139 -19.39 -10.46 -3.06
C THR A 139 -20.02 -11.22 -4.23
N ASP A 140 -21.31 -11.56 -4.12
CA ASP A 140 -22.02 -12.25 -5.20
C ASP A 140 -22.07 -11.41 -6.48
N ILE A 141 -22.34 -10.11 -6.36
CA ILE A 141 -22.39 -9.17 -7.48
C ILE A 141 -21.03 -9.07 -8.18
N VAL A 142 -19.94 -8.88 -7.43
CA VAL A 142 -18.59 -8.71 -7.96
C VAL A 142 -18.12 -9.97 -8.68
N VAL A 143 -18.30 -11.15 -8.06
CA VAL A 143 -17.90 -12.41 -8.69
C VAL A 143 -18.67 -12.66 -9.98
N ASN A 144 -19.98 -12.42 -9.98
CA ASN A 144 -20.80 -12.55 -11.20
C ASN A 144 -20.36 -11.57 -12.30
N ALA A 145 -20.02 -10.32 -11.94
CA ALA A 145 -19.56 -9.32 -12.89
C ALA A 145 -18.24 -9.73 -13.55
N VAL A 146 -17.26 -10.17 -12.74
CA VAL A 146 -15.95 -10.62 -13.23
C VAL A 146 -16.08 -11.86 -14.11
N LEU A 147 -16.91 -12.83 -13.72
CA LEU A 147 -17.16 -14.03 -14.53
C LEU A 147 -17.84 -13.71 -15.87
N CYS A 148 -18.67 -12.65 -15.92
CA CYS A 148 -19.34 -12.22 -17.15
C CYS A 148 -18.36 -11.63 -18.18
N ILE A 149 -17.32 -10.92 -17.74
CA ILE A 149 -16.33 -10.27 -18.62
C ILE A 149 -15.13 -11.17 -18.93
N ARG A 150 -14.97 -12.26 -18.17
CA ARG A 150 -13.84 -13.19 -18.31
C ARG A 150 -13.84 -13.83 -19.71
N LYS A 151 -12.70 -13.74 -20.38
CA LYS A 151 -12.37 -14.55 -21.55
C LYS A 151 -11.23 -15.51 -21.19
N PRO A 152 -11.24 -16.79 -21.62
CA PRO A 152 -10.25 -17.76 -21.17
C PRO A 152 -8.80 -17.42 -21.52
N GLU A 153 -8.57 -16.70 -22.61
CA GLU A 153 -7.23 -16.46 -23.17
C GLU A 153 -6.75 -15.00 -23.04
N GLU A 154 -7.61 -14.08 -22.58
CA GLU A 154 -7.27 -12.66 -22.42
C GLU A 154 -7.25 -12.27 -20.94
N GLY A 155 -6.47 -11.23 -20.62
CA GLY A 155 -6.54 -10.57 -19.33
C GLY A 155 -7.93 -9.99 -19.07
N ILE A 156 -8.30 -9.88 -17.80
CA ILE A 156 -9.57 -9.28 -17.41
C ILE A 156 -9.49 -7.77 -17.60
N ASP A 157 -10.32 -7.23 -18.49
CA ASP A 157 -10.44 -5.79 -18.70
C ASP A 157 -11.52 -5.20 -17.78
N LEU A 158 -11.06 -4.51 -16.72
CA LEU A 158 -11.94 -3.87 -15.74
C LEU A 158 -12.78 -2.72 -16.34
N PHE A 159 -12.38 -2.14 -17.47
CA PHE A 159 -13.18 -1.10 -18.15
C PHE A 159 -14.50 -1.64 -18.73
N MET A 160 -14.66 -2.97 -18.82
CA MET A 160 -15.92 -3.60 -19.21
C MET A 160 -16.99 -3.56 -18.10
N VAL A 161 -16.62 -3.25 -16.86
CA VAL A 161 -17.55 -3.11 -15.72
C VAL A 161 -17.71 -1.63 -15.37
N GLU A 162 -18.92 -1.10 -15.55
CA GLU A 162 -19.25 0.28 -15.20
C GLU A 162 -19.98 0.34 -13.84
N ILE A 163 -19.53 1.24 -12.97
CA ILE A 163 -20.16 1.49 -11.67
C ILE A 163 -21.06 2.72 -11.79
N MET A 164 -22.38 2.53 -11.60
CA MET A 164 -23.36 3.61 -11.62
C MET A 164 -23.83 3.96 -10.20
N HIS A 165 -23.60 5.20 -9.78
CA HIS A 165 -24.01 5.68 -8.46
C HIS A 165 -25.45 6.22 -8.48
N MET A 166 -26.32 5.64 -7.64
CA MET A 166 -27.71 6.08 -7.47
C MET A 166 -27.84 6.94 -6.21
N ARG A 167 -28.25 8.21 -6.36
CA ARG A 167 -28.27 9.18 -5.25
C ARG A 167 -29.38 8.99 -4.20
N HIS A 168 -30.44 8.25 -4.53
CA HIS A 168 -31.67 8.18 -3.72
C HIS A 168 -32.03 6.75 -3.29
N LYS A 169 -31.06 5.83 -3.33
CA LYS A 169 -31.25 4.42 -2.97
C LYS A 169 -30.31 4.03 -1.85
N PHE A 170 -30.67 2.96 -1.14
CA PHE A 170 -29.82 2.39 -0.12
C PHE A 170 -28.73 1.52 -0.78
N ASP A 171 -27.63 1.34 -0.07
CA ASP A 171 -26.53 0.44 -0.43
C ASP A 171 -26.99 -1.01 -0.63
N VAL A 172 -27.95 -1.47 0.18
CA VAL A 172 -28.62 -2.78 0.02
C VAL A 172 -29.38 -2.93 -1.30
N ASP A 173 -29.73 -1.83 -1.98
CA ASP A 173 -30.43 -1.89 -3.28
C ASP A 173 -29.47 -2.11 -4.46
N THR A 174 -28.17 -2.26 -4.21
CA THR A 174 -27.16 -2.46 -5.25
C THR A 174 -27.42 -3.76 -6.00
N ARG A 175 -27.46 -3.70 -7.33
CA ARG A 175 -27.71 -4.84 -8.22
C ARG A 175 -26.77 -4.84 -9.41
N LEU A 176 -26.45 -6.04 -9.88
CA LEU A 176 -25.74 -6.25 -11.14
C LEU A 176 -26.73 -6.19 -12.30
N PHE A 177 -26.42 -5.40 -13.32
CA PHE A 177 -27.16 -5.36 -14.58
C PHE A 177 -26.30 -5.91 -15.71
N TYR A 178 -26.85 -6.85 -16.47
CA TYR A 178 -26.21 -7.40 -17.66
C TYR A 178 -26.70 -6.64 -18.89
N GLY A 179 -25.82 -5.90 -19.57
CA GLY A 179 -26.20 -5.17 -20.77
C GLY A 179 -25.06 -4.36 -21.38
N LYS A 180 -25.15 -4.11 -22.70
CA LYS A 180 -24.30 -3.11 -23.37
C LYS A 180 -24.92 -1.74 -23.19
N LYS A 181 -24.12 -0.74 -22.81
CA LYS A 181 -24.53 0.65 -22.69
C LYS A 181 -25.07 1.17 -24.04
N LYS A 182 -26.39 1.12 -24.22
CA LYS A 182 -27.12 1.88 -25.24
C LYS A 182 -27.84 3.02 -24.55
N GLY A 183 -27.16 4.14 -24.34
CA GLY A 183 -27.74 5.49 -24.16
C GLY A 183 -29.00 5.70 -23.31
N SER A 184 -29.37 4.75 -22.45
CA SER A 184 -30.63 4.79 -21.72
C SER A 184 -30.37 5.37 -20.34
N LYS A 185 -31.03 6.48 -20.05
CA LYS A 185 -31.20 6.99 -18.69
C LYS A 185 -31.91 5.90 -17.88
N PHE A 186 -31.28 5.45 -16.79
CA PHE A 186 -31.91 4.68 -15.72
C PHE A 186 -32.23 5.62 -14.56
#